data_AF-A0A3D1QY66-F1
#
_entry.id   AF-A0A3D1QY66-F1
#
_cell.length_a   1.000
_cell.length_b   1.000
_cell.length_c   1.000
_cell.angle_alpha   90.00
_cell.angle_beta   90.00
_cell.angle_gamma   90.00
#
_symmetry.space_group_name_H-M   'P 1'
#
loop_
_entity.id
_entity.type
_entity.pdbx_description
1 polymer ?
#
loop_
_entity_poly.entity_id
_entity_poly.type
_entity_poly.pdbx_seq_one_letter_code
_entity_poly.pdbx_strand_id
1 'polypeptide(L)'
;MDELRMRLDRTTAALLVVDIQERMCVPMDPEKLARMTNRCCALIEGAKAMGLPIVVTEQYSKGLGPTIEPLRAALPDGTPTFEKNQFSCAVPEVVE
;
A
#
# COMPACT_ATOMS: atom_id res chain seq x y z
N MET A 1 -3.18 -33.97 7.17
CA MET A 1 -2.42 -32.76 6.82
C MET A 1 -3.23 -31.58 7.30
N ASP A 2 -3.03 -31.18 8.55
CA ASP A 2 -3.47 -29.87 9.05
C ASP A 2 -2.39 -28.89 8.58
N GLU A 3 -2.45 -28.50 7.30
CA GLU A 3 -1.54 -27.50 6.74
C GLU A 3 -1.82 -26.18 7.44
N LEU A 4 -0.88 -25.80 8.32
CA LEU A 4 -0.62 -24.47 8.88
C LEU A 4 -1.60 -23.37 8.41
N ARG A 5 -2.81 -23.32 8.99
CA ARG A 5 -3.72 -22.18 8.80
C ARG A 5 -3.16 -20.98 9.59
N MET A 6 -2.24 -20.24 8.97
CA MET A 6 -1.87 -18.91 9.46
C MET A 6 -3.09 -18.00 9.36
N ARG A 7 -3.65 -17.63 10.50
CA ARG A 7 -4.67 -16.58 10.61
C ARG A 7 -3.96 -15.26 10.84
N LEU A 8 -4.45 -14.20 10.19
CA LEU A 8 -4.03 -12.85 10.50
C LEU A 8 -4.52 -12.50 11.91
N ASP A 9 -3.58 -12.15 12.78
CA ASP A 9 -3.87 -11.52 14.05
C ASP A 9 -3.67 -10.02 13.90
N ARG A 10 -4.69 -9.23 14.21
CA ARG A 10 -4.64 -7.78 14.08
C ARG A 10 -3.55 -7.14 14.95
N THR A 11 -3.12 -7.81 16.01
CA THR A 11 -2.10 -7.32 16.94
C THR A 11 -0.67 -7.52 16.40
N THR A 12 -0.50 -8.34 15.36
CA THR A 12 0.80 -8.65 14.74
C THR A 12 0.79 -8.46 13.22
N ALA A 13 -0.20 -7.72 12.71
CA ALA A 13 -0.36 -7.44 11.29
C ALA A 13 -0.35 -5.93 11.01
N ALA A 14 0.05 -5.58 9.80
CA ALA A 14 -0.02 -4.23 9.23
C ALA A 14 -0.45 -4.31 7.76
N LEU A 15 -0.97 -3.20 7.23
CA LEU A 15 -1.20 -3.03 5.80
C LEU A 15 -0.03 -2.27 5.18
N LEU A 16 0.66 -2.90 4.22
CA LEU A 16 1.68 -2.25 3.40
C LEU A 16 1.15 -1.98 1.99
N VAL A 17 1.07 -0.71 1.60
CA VAL A 17 0.65 -0.27 0.26
C VAL A 17 1.91 0.01 -0.56
N VAL A 18 2.13 -0.79 -1.61
CA VAL A 18 3.41 -0.81 -2.33
C VAL A 18 3.31 -0.11 -3.68
N ASP A 19 3.98 1.04 -3.80
CA ASP A 19 4.36 1.68 -5.07
C ASP A 19 3.20 1.90 -6.07
N ILE A 20 1.98 2.19 -5.58
CA ILE A 20 0.81 2.44 -6.44
C ILE A 20 0.82 3.90 -6.90
N GLN A 21 1.73 4.22 -7.83
CA GLN A 21 2.08 5.58 -8.22
C GLN A 21 1.52 6.02 -9.57
N GLU A 22 1.37 7.33 -9.76
CA GLU A 22 0.72 7.94 -10.92
C GLU A 22 1.30 7.46 -12.27
N ARG A 23 2.62 7.53 -12.48
CA ARG A 23 3.24 7.14 -13.77
C ARG A 23 3.28 5.62 -13.98
N MET A 24 3.27 4.83 -12.90
CA MET A 24 3.17 3.37 -13.00
C MET A 24 1.78 2.92 -13.44
N CYS A 25 0.75 3.71 -13.11
CA CYS A 25 -0.64 3.41 -13.46
C CYS A 25 -0.99 3.81 -14.90
N VAL A 26 -0.27 4.74 -15.53
CA VAL A 26 -0.51 5.20 -16.92
C VAL A 26 -0.61 4.07 -17.96
N PRO A 27 0.29 3.07 -18.01
CA PRO A 27 0.22 1.98 -18.99
C PRO A 27 -0.80 0.89 -18.65
N MET A 28 -1.48 0.97 -17.51
CA MET A 28 -2.44 -0.06 -17.09
C MET A 28 -3.75 0.04 -17.87
N ASP A 29 -4.38 -1.11 -18.11
CA ASP A 29 -5.74 -1.16 -18.63
C ASP A 29 -6.70 -0.39 -17.69
N PRO A 30 -7.55 0.53 -18.20
CA PRO A 30 -8.38 1.40 -17.36
C PRO A 30 -9.35 0.65 -16.45
N GLU A 31 -9.95 -0.44 -16.92
CA GLU A 31 -10.91 -1.22 -16.12
C GLU A 31 -10.18 -1.97 -15.00
N LYS A 32 -9.02 -2.56 -15.30
CA LYS A 32 -8.19 -3.22 -14.29
C LYS A 32 -7.65 -2.23 -13.26
N LEU A 33 -7.23 -1.04 -13.70
CA LEU A 33 -6.77 0.04 -12.81
C LEU A 33 -7.90 0.47 -11.86
N ALA A 34 -9.09 0.80 -12.40
CA ALA A 34 -10.24 1.19 -11.58
C ALA A 34 -10.61 0.09 -10.57
N ARG A 35 -10.62 -1.18 -11.00
CA ARG A 35 -10.88 -2.31 -10.10
C ARG A 35 -9.83 -2.43 -9.01
N MET A 36 -8.55 -2.34 -9.35
CA MET A 36 -7.45 -2.42 -8.38
C MET A 36 -7.55 -1.27 -7.37
N THR A 37 -7.71 -0.03 -7.84
CA THR A 37 -7.85 1.17 -7.00
C THR A 37 -8.99 0.99 -6.00
N ASN A 38 -10.17 0.56 -6.43
CA ASN A 38 -11.31 0.32 -5.55
C ASN A 38 -11.02 -0.74 -4.47
N ARG A 39 -10.29 -1.80 -4.81
CA ARG A 39 -9.92 -2.84 -3.84
C ARG A 39 -8.87 -2.36 -2.85
N CYS A 40 -7.88 -1.59 -3.30
CA CYS A 40 -6.89 -0.96 -2.44
C CYS A 40 -7.53 0.03 -1.46
N CYS A 41 -8.43 0.90 -1.93
CA CYS A 41 -9.22 1.78 -1.05
C CYS A 41 -10.00 0.97 -0.01
N ALA A 42 -10.67 -0.11 -0.41
CA ALA A 42 -11.41 -0.96 0.52
C ALA A 42 -10.49 -1.63 1.58
N LEU A 43 -9.27 -2.02 1.20
CA LEU A 43 -8.28 -2.54 2.15
C LEU A 43 -7.81 -1.46 3.13
N ILE A 44 -7.56 -0.24 2.65
CA ILE A 44 -7.20 0.92 3.48
C ILE A 44 -8.33 1.21 4.48
N GLU A 45 -9.58 1.30 4.03
CA GLU A 45 -10.73 1.53 4.92
C GLU A 45 -10.93 0.38 5.92
N GLY A 46 -10.72 -0.87 5.49
CA GLY A 46 -10.76 -2.02 6.39
C GLY A 46 -9.67 -1.97 7.46
N ALA A 47 -8.43 -1.63 7.07
CA ALA A 47 -7.31 -1.47 8.00
C ALA A 47 -7.57 -0.34 9.01
N LYS A 48 -8.10 0.80 8.54
CA LYS A 48 -8.56 1.91 9.40
C LYS A 48 -9.59 1.45 10.42
N ALA A 49 -10.65 0.77 9.97
CA ALA A 49 -11.72 0.30 10.84
C ALA A 49 -11.23 -0.72 11.89
N MET A 50 -10.21 -1.51 11.57
CA MET A 50 -9.60 -2.48 12.48
C MET A 50 -8.50 -1.89 13.38
N GLY A 51 -8.10 -0.64 13.15
CA GLY A 51 -6.99 0.01 13.85
C GLY A 51 -5.62 -0.60 13.51
N LEU A 52 -5.46 -1.15 12.30
CA LEU A 52 -4.18 -1.68 11.84
C LEU A 52 -3.23 -0.54 11.46
N PRO A 53 -1.91 -0.68 11.72
CA PRO A 53 -0.92 0.20 11.11
C PRO A 53 -1.00 0.13 9.58
N ILE A 54 -0.89 1.28 8.92
CA ILE A 54 -0.82 1.40 7.47
C ILE A 54 0.50 2.08 7.13
N VAL A 55 1.24 1.50 6.19
CA VAL A 55 2.51 2.03 5.68
C VAL A 55 2.44 2.07 4.16
N VAL A 56 3.02 3.09 3.56
CA VAL A 56 3.12 3.24 2.10
C VAL A 56 4.59 3.25 1.69
N THR A 57 4.90 2.65 0.55
CA THR A 57 6.18 2.88 -0.13
C THR A 57 5.96 3.56 -1.48
N GLU A 58 6.90 4.41 -1.86
CA GLU A 58 6.99 4.99 -3.18
C GLU A 58 8.35 4.68 -3.79
N GLN A 59 8.35 4.17 -5.02
CA GLN A 59 9.57 3.95 -5.78
C GLN A 59 9.94 5.24 -6.52
N TYR A 60 11.15 5.78 -6.32
CA TYR A 60 11.68 6.93 -7.07
C TYR A 60 10.62 8.01 -7.38
N SER A 61 10.06 8.63 -6.34
CA SER A 61 8.85 9.47 -6.41
C SER A 61 9.00 10.62 -7.42
N LYS A 62 10.21 11.19 -7.52
CA LYS A 62 10.58 12.20 -8.53
C LYS A 62 10.31 11.73 -9.98
N GLY A 63 10.58 10.46 -10.25
CA GLY A 63 10.45 9.86 -11.58
C GLY A 63 9.14 9.13 -11.82
N LEU A 64 8.45 8.65 -10.80
CA LEU A 64 7.20 7.88 -10.93
C LEU A 64 5.95 8.61 -10.45
N GLY A 65 6.12 9.80 -9.85
CA GLY A 65 5.05 10.54 -9.22
C GLY A 65 4.72 9.99 -7.83
N PRO A 66 3.84 10.68 -7.10
CA PRO A 66 3.35 10.19 -5.81
C PRO A 66 2.41 9.00 -5.99
N THR A 67 2.02 8.39 -4.88
CA THR A 67 0.88 7.49 -4.77
C THR A 67 -0.36 8.12 -5.41
N ILE A 68 -1.17 7.32 -6.12
CA ILE A 68 -2.36 7.84 -6.83
C ILE A 68 -3.34 8.52 -5.87
N GLU A 69 -3.97 9.58 -6.35
CA GLU A 69 -4.86 10.44 -5.55
C GLU A 69 -5.95 9.67 -4.79
N PRO A 70 -6.66 8.68 -5.38
CA PRO A 70 -7.73 7.99 -4.65
C PRO A 70 -7.24 7.21 -3.42
N LEU A 71 -6.00 6.71 -3.46
CA LEU A 71 -5.39 6.06 -2.30
C LEU A 71 -4.95 7.11 -1.28
N ARG A 72 -4.29 8.19 -1.72
CA ARG A 72 -3.91 9.29 -0.82
C ARG A 72 -5.10 9.88 -0.07
N ALA A 73 -6.25 10.01 -0.72
CA ALA A 73 -7.48 10.50 -0.09
C ALA A 73 -8.10 9.52 0.92
N ALA A 74 -7.87 8.20 0.76
CA ALA A 74 -8.38 7.18 1.68
C ALA A 74 -7.48 7.00 2.92
N LEU A 75 -6.19 7.28 2.79
CA LEU A 75 -5.20 7.11 3.86
C LEU A 75 -5.48 8.05 5.05
N PRO A 76 -5.24 7.61 6.30
CA PRO A 76 -5.20 8.51 7.44
C PRO A 76 -4.16 9.63 7.28
N ASP A 77 -4.45 10.80 7.84
CA ASP A 77 -3.48 11.88 7.92
C ASP A 77 -2.21 11.43 8.64
N GLY A 78 -1.05 11.77 8.09
CA GLY A 78 0.25 11.40 8.66
C GLY A 78 0.62 9.93 8.50
N THR A 79 -0.08 9.17 7.63
CA THR A 79 0.35 7.80 7.27
C THR A 79 1.82 7.81 6.85
N PRO A 80 2.68 6.96 7.44
CA PRO A 80 4.09 6.85 7.04
C PRO A 80 4.22 6.44 5.57
N THR A 81 4.92 7.27 4.80
CA THR A 81 5.25 7.02 3.39
C THR A 81 6.76 7.07 3.23
N PHE A 82 7.34 5.97 2.76
CA PHE A 82 8.78 5.82 2.59
C PHE A 82 9.16 5.78 1.12
N GLU A 83 10.01 6.71 0.69
CA GLU A 83 10.60 6.65 -0.64
C GLU A 83 11.78 5.68 -0.66
N LYS A 84 11.84 4.86 -1.71
CA LYS A 84 12.93 3.89 -1.93
C LYS A 84 13.33 3.81 -3.40
N ASN A 85 14.53 3.28 -3.63
CA ASN A 85 15.01 2.95 -4.97
C ASN A 85 15.16 1.43 -5.17
N GLN A 86 15.07 0.65 -4.10
CA GLN A 86 15.09 -0.81 -4.11
C GLN A 86 13.69 -1.33 -4.46
N PHE A 87 13.64 -2.38 -5.29
CA PHE A 87 12.36 -3.03 -5.60
C PHE A 87 11.71 -3.66 -4.37
N SER A 88 12.51 -4.22 -3.47
CA SER A 88 12.01 -4.74 -2.18
C SER A 88 11.54 -3.59 -1.29
N CYS A 89 10.43 -3.81 -0.60
CA CYS A 89 9.97 -2.91 0.46
C CYS A 89 10.72 -3.12 1.78
N ALA A 90 11.43 -4.24 1.94
CA ALA A 90 12.19 -4.54 3.15
C ALA A 90 13.51 -3.76 3.17
N VAL A 91 13.39 -2.43 3.20
CA VAL A 91 14.49 -1.48 3.42
C VAL A 91 14.49 -1.07 4.89
N PRO A 92 15.63 -0.65 5.46
CA PRO A 92 15.73 -0.30 6.88
C PRO A 92 14.63 0.66 7.36
N GLU A 93 14.33 1.68 6.56
CA GLU A 93 13.33 2.71 6.87
C GLU A 93 11.89 2.17 7.01
N VAL A 94 11.59 0.98 6.46
CA VAL A 94 10.26 0.36 6.48
C VAL A 94 10.16 -0.75 7.54
N VAL A 95 11.29 -1.38 7.89
CA VAL A 95 11.34 -2.58 8.75
C VAL A 95 11.70 -2.25 10.20
N GLU A 96 12.39 -1.13 10.43
CA GLU A 96 12.76 -0.62 11.77
C GLU A 96 11.64 0.23 12.41
#